data_AF-A0A367QIL6-F1
#
_entry.id   AF-A0A367QIL6-F1
#
_cell.length_a   1.000
_cell.length_b   1.000
_cell.length_c   1.000
_cell.angle_alpha   90.00
_cell.angle_beta   90.00
_cell.angle_gamma   90.00
#
_symmetry.space_group_name_H-M   'P 1'
#
loop_
_entity.id
_entity.type
_entity.pdbx_description
1 polymer ?
#
loop_
_entity_poly.entity_id
_entity_poly.type
_entity_poly.pdbx_seq_one_letter_code
_entity_poly.pdbx_strand_id
1 'polypeptide(L)'
;MKSITDLERCWYLSPPWGNQMPPVQVNLLEKVYLKNNRTFGYCCGVQWYCDYWNYVVEVKDDFIYATKHQIIGTGQMQARTVKKPAFVLGDSVLLQFPHHGTKQRLVLGIELIEKSWFYLVELALPAFEQPLITTNRFSLVREQDLVRVNV
;
A
#
# COMPACT_ATOMS: atom_id res chain seq x y z
N MET A 1 -6.81 -7.02 33.29
CA MET A 1 -6.37 -7.53 31.97
C MET A 1 -7.60 -7.51 31.07
N LYS A 2 -7.76 -6.51 30.18
CA LYS A 2 -8.96 -6.42 29.30
C LYS A 2 -8.78 -7.40 28.15
N SER A 3 -9.73 -8.32 27.97
CA SER A 3 -9.71 -9.24 26.82
C SER A 3 -9.89 -8.43 25.54
N ILE A 4 -8.93 -8.54 24.63
CA ILE A 4 -9.06 -7.99 23.27
C ILE A 4 -10.21 -8.75 22.61
N THR A 5 -11.24 -8.04 22.19
CA THR A 5 -12.41 -8.64 21.53
C THR A 5 -12.03 -9.15 20.14
N ASP A 6 -12.75 -10.13 19.61
CA ASP A 6 -12.49 -10.65 18.25
C ASP A 6 -12.58 -9.54 17.18
N LEU A 7 -13.39 -8.51 17.44
CA LEU A 7 -13.50 -7.31 16.62
C LEU A 7 -12.18 -6.52 16.57
N GLU A 8 -11.54 -6.33 17.72
CA GLU A 8 -10.22 -5.68 17.82
C GLU A 8 -9.14 -6.54 17.17
N ARG A 9 -9.22 -7.88 17.26
CA ARG A 9 -8.32 -8.80 16.53
C ARG A 9 -8.47 -8.66 15.01
N CYS A 10 -9.70 -8.58 14.50
CA CYS A 10 -9.98 -8.38 13.08
C CYS A 10 -9.51 -7.00 12.57
N TRP A 11 -9.37 -6.00 13.45
CA TRP A 11 -8.84 -4.67 13.09
C TRP A 11 -7.34 -4.64 12.81
N TYR A 12 -6.56 -5.62 13.30
CA TYR A 12 -5.12 -5.70 13.04
C TYR A 12 -4.74 -6.54 11.80
N LEU A 13 -5.72 -7.08 11.07
CA LEU A 13 -5.55 -8.10 10.02
C LEU A 13 -6.07 -7.66 8.63
N SER A 14 -6.12 -6.36 8.31
CA SER A 14 -6.74 -5.84 7.08
C SER A 14 -6.16 -6.46 5.77
N PRO A 15 -6.81 -6.39 4.59
CA PRO A 15 -8.22 -6.17 4.24
C PRO A 15 -8.86 -7.28 3.33
N PRO A 16 -10.21 -7.29 3.14
CA PRO A 16 -11.22 -6.50 3.82
C PRO A 16 -11.81 -7.31 4.99
N TRP A 17 -11.59 -6.87 6.23
CA TRP A 17 -12.21 -7.43 7.44
C TRP A 17 -12.22 -8.97 7.51
N GLY A 18 -11.06 -9.60 7.37
CA GLY A 18 -10.93 -11.07 7.41
C GLY A 18 -11.22 -11.79 6.10
N ASN A 19 -11.53 -11.07 5.01
CA ASN A 19 -11.56 -11.65 3.67
C ASN A 19 -10.20 -11.50 2.96
N GLN A 20 -10.00 -12.29 1.91
CA GLN A 20 -8.79 -12.22 1.07
C GLN A 20 -8.74 -10.90 0.29
N MET A 21 -7.57 -10.24 0.26
CA MET A 21 -7.33 -9.10 -0.60
C MET A 21 -7.64 -9.45 -2.06
N PRO A 22 -8.35 -8.59 -2.81
CA PRO A 22 -8.52 -8.82 -4.23
C PRO A 22 -7.16 -8.81 -4.92
N PRO A 23 -6.94 -9.65 -5.94
CA PRO A 23 -5.65 -9.70 -6.62
C PRO A 23 -5.33 -8.35 -7.29
N VAL A 24 -4.05 -7.98 -7.25
CA VAL A 24 -3.54 -6.87 -8.07
C VAL A 24 -3.61 -7.24 -9.55
N GLN A 25 -3.98 -6.30 -10.40
CA GLN A 25 -4.14 -6.53 -11.84
C GLN A 25 -2.88 -6.23 -12.66
N VAL A 26 -1.96 -5.49 -12.08
CA VAL A 26 -0.71 -5.04 -12.70
C VAL A 26 0.40 -5.20 -11.68
N ASN A 27 1.55 -5.69 -12.14
CA ASN A 27 2.72 -5.86 -11.29
C ASN A 27 3.50 -4.55 -11.12
N LEU A 28 4.22 -4.43 -10.00
CA LEU A 28 5.24 -3.39 -9.86
C LEU A 28 6.30 -3.54 -10.95
N LEU A 29 6.76 -2.42 -11.49
CA LEU A 29 7.68 -2.30 -12.64
C LEU A 29 7.09 -2.76 -13.98
N GLU A 30 5.83 -3.17 -14.03
CA GLU A 30 5.18 -3.51 -15.29
C GLU A 30 4.91 -2.24 -16.12
N LYS A 31 5.19 -2.28 -17.41
CA LYS A 31 4.77 -1.26 -18.36
C LYS A 31 3.26 -1.31 -18.50
N VAL A 32 2.61 -0.16 -18.39
CA VAL A 32 1.16 -0.03 -18.48
C VAL A 32 0.77 0.97 -19.54
N TYR A 33 -0.40 0.76 -20.14
CA TYR A 33 -1.06 1.76 -20.97
C TYR A 33 -2.12 2.49 -20.15
N LEU A 34 -2.01 3.81 -20.07
CA LEU A 34 -2.98 4.70 -19.43
C LEU A 34 -4.04 5.11 -20.47
N LYS A 35 -5.28 4.65 -20.29
CA LYS A 35 -6.37 4.85 -21.26
C LYS A 35 -6.72 6.33 -21.44
N ASN A 36 -6.76 7.10 -20.35
CA ASN A 36 -7.16 8.50 -20.37
C ASN A 36 -6.17 9.38 -21.15
N ASN A 37 -4.87 9.18 -20.88
CA ASN A 37 -3.81 10.01 -21.44
C ASN A 37 -3.24 9.43 -22.74
N ARG A 38 -3.69 8.23 -23.13
CA ARG A 38 -3.22 7.48 -24.31
C ARG A 38 -1.70 7.38 -24.38
N THR A 39 -1.07 7.13 -23.24
CA THR A 39 0.39 7.04 -23.10
C THR A 39 0.79 5.78 -22.35
N PHE A 40 2.05 5.40 -22.50
CA PHE A 40 2.66 4.38 -21.69
C PHE A 40 3.37 4.99 -20.48
N GLY A 41 3.42 4.21 -19.40
CA GLY A 41 4.22 4.47 -18.21
C GLY A 41 4.63 3.15 -17.57
N TYR A 42 5.24 3.24 -16.41
CA TYR A 42 5.61 2.07 -15.61
C TYR A 42 4.92 2.13 -14.25
N CYS A 43 4.26 1.04 -13.87
CA CYS A 43 3.67 0.91 -12.55
C CYS A 43 4.80 0.93 -11.51
N CYS A 44 4.91 2.00 -10.75
CA CYS A 44 5.91 2.14 -9.68
C CYS A 44 5.28 1.94 -8.30
N GLY A 45 3.95 1.88 -8.20
CA GLY A 45 3.29 1.65 -6.92
C GLY A 45 1.90 1.06 -7.04
N VAL A 46 1.46 0.43 -5.96
CA VAL A 46 0.09 -0.07 -5.80
C VAL A 46 -0.35 0.15 -4.36
N GLN A 47 -1.56 0.67 -4.17
CA GLN A 47 -2.12 1.02 -2.88
C GLN A 47 -3.57 0.57 -2.78
N TRP A 48 -3.95 0.02 -1.63
CA TRP A 48 -5.34 -0.21 -1.24
C TRP A 48 -5.88 1.04 -0.54
N TYR A 49 -6.77 1.78 -1.21
CA TYR A 49 -7.36 3.00 -0.66
C TYR A 49 -8.83 3.08 -1.03
N CYS A 50 -9.68 3.45 -0.06
CA CYS A 50 -11.14 3.53 -0.22
C CYS A 50 -11.77 2.29 -0.88
N ASP A 51 -11.33 1.10 -0.48
CA ASP A 51 -11.83 -0.19 -0.94
C ASP A 51 -11.58 -0.52 -2.42
N TYR A 52 -10.55 0.09 -3.02
CA TYR A 52 -10.06 -0.30 -4.35
C TYR A 52 -8.55 -0.17 -4.49
N TRP A 53 -8.02 -0.85 -5.51
CA TRP A 53 -6.64 -0.70 -5.95
C TRP A 53 -6.44 0.62 -6.71
N ASN A 54 -5.53 1.44 -6.18
CA ASN A 54 -4.96 2.58 -6.85
C ASN A 54 -3.52 2.24 -7.27
N TYR A 55 -3.17 2.51 -8.52
CA TYR A 55 -1.86 2.26 -9.10
C TYR A 55 -1.16 3.59 -9.33
N VAL A 56 0.11 3.65 -8.94
CA VAL A 56 0.99 4.78 -9.20
C VAL A 56 1.83 4.46 -10.41
N VAL A 57 1.75 5.33 -11.42
CA VAL A 57 2.38 5.12 -12.72
C VAL A 57 3.33 6.27 -13.00
N GLU A 58 4.62 5.94 -13.16
CA GLU A 58 5.66 6.88 -13.58
C GLU A 58 5.55 7.12 -15.09
N VAL A 59 5.36 8.39 -15.49
CA VAL A 59 5.28 8.85 -16.87
C VAL A 59 6.12 10.11 -17.04
N LYS A 60 7.21 10.04 -17.81
CA LYS A 60 8.07 11.21 -18.14
C LYS A 60 8.41 12.06 -16.90
N ASP A 61 8.90 11.41 -15.85
CA ASP A 61 9.30 12.02 -14.58
C ASP A 61 8.16 12.61 -13.72
N ASP A 62 6.91 12.27 -14.03
CA ASP A 62 5.73 12.58 -13.21
C ASP A 62 5.01 11.30 -12.76
N PHE A 63 4.15 11.41 -11.74
CA PHE A 63 3.40 10.29 -11.16
C PHE A 63 1.90 10.47 -11.37
N ILE A 64 1.27 9.48 -11.99
CA ILE A 64 -0.17 9.45 -12.23
C ILE A 64 -0.79 8.34 -11.40
N TYR A 65 -1.84 8.70 -10.65
CA TYR A 65 -2.70 7.75 -9.95
C TYR A 65 -3.80 7.26 -10.88
N ALA A 66 -3.99 5.94 -10.94
CA ALA A 66 -4.98 5.33 -11.82
C ALA A 66 -5.62 4.10 -11.17
N THR A 67 -6.88 3.85 -11.48
CA THR A 67 -7.59 2.64 -11.08
C THR A 67 -7.43 1.54 -12.13
N LYS A 68 -7.82 0.31 -11.77
CA LYS A 68 -7.87 -0.83 -12.71
C LYS A 68 -8.63 -0.55 -14.01
N HIS A 69 -9.64 0.33 -13.99
CA HIS A 69 -10.44 0.64 -15.17
C HIS A 69 -9.71 1.60 -16.12
N GLN A 70 -8.72 2.33 -15.64
CA GLN A 70 -7.98 3.37 -16.36
C GLN A 70 -6.64 2.89 -16.91
N ILE A 71 -6.17 1.71 -16.49
CA ILE A 71 -4.90 1.12 -16.93
C ILE A 71 -5.12 -0.19 -17.68
N ILE A 72 -4.11 -0.58 -18.45
CA ILE A 72 -3.97 -1.92 -19.04
C ILE A 72 -2.53 -2.37 -18.79
N GLY A 73 -2.36 -3.50 -18.09
CA GLY A 73 -1.08 -4.18 -17.95
C GLY A 73 -0.62 -4.76 -19.29
N THR A 74 0.65 -4.61 -19.63
CA THR A 74 1.22 -5.16 -20.87
C THR A 74 1.97 -6.47 -20.65
N GLY A 75 2.21 -6.86 -19.39
CA GLY A 75 3.11 -7.97 -19.02
C GLY A 75 4.59 -7.68 -19.25
N GLN A 76 4.96 -6.52 -19.81
CA GLN A 76 6.35 -6.16 -20.07
C GLN A 76 6.97 -5.54 -18.82
N MET A 77 7.89 -6.25 -18.17
CA MET A 77 8.57 -5.76 -16.96
C MET A 77 9.73 -4.84 -17.30
N GLN A 78 9.87 -3.74 -16.55
CA GLN A 78 11.03 -2.88 -16.63
C GLN A 78 12.24 -3.56 -15.99
N ALA A 79 13.32 -3.71 -16.76
CA ALA A 79 14.61 -4.10 -16.20
C ALA A 79 15.19 -2.90 -15.44
N ARG A 80 14.89 -2.81 -14.13
CA ARG A 80 15.45 -1.79 -13.23
C ARG A 80 16.29 -2.50 -12.16
N THR A 81 17.53 -2.06 -11.96
CA THR A 81 18.38 -2.56 -10.86
C THR A 81 17.91 -1.94 -9.55
N VAL A 82 16.82 -2.49 -9.02
CA VAL A 82 16.22 -2.08 -7.75
C VAL A 82 16.20 -3.31 -6.85
N LYS A 83 16.48 -3.12 -5.56
CA LYS A 83 16.32 -4.20 -4.58
C LYS A 83 14.88 -4.69 -4.60
N LYS A 84 14.64 -5.95 -4.26
CA LYS A 84 13.25 -6.41 -4.04
C LYS A 84 12.68 -5.68 -2.81
N PRO A 85 11.38 -5.36 -2.79
CA PRO A 85 10.76 -4.78 -1.60
C PRO A 85 10.89 -5.77 -0.43
N ALA A 86 11.28 -5.26 0.74
CA ALA A 86 11.41 -6.07 1.94
C ALA A 86 10.07 -6.55 2.51
N PHE A 87 8.95 -5.91 2.16
CA PHE A 87 7.60 -6.27 2.59
C PHE A 87 6.66 -6.38 1.39
N VAL A 88 5.58 -7.14 1.53
CA VAL A 88 4.51 -7.29 0.52
C VAL A 88 3.18 -6.74 1.03
N LEU A 89 2.23 -6.51 0.12
CA LEU A 89 0.87 -6.11 0.48
C LEU A 89 0.24 -7.16 1.40
N GLY A 90 -0.38 -6.70 2.49
CA GLY A 90 -0.96 -7.58 3.51
C GLY A 90 0.04 -8.06 4.57
N ASP A 91 1.33 -7.75 4.46
CA ASP A 91 2.28 -8.06 5.54
C ASP A 91 1.92 -7.31 6.81
N SER A 92 2.01 -8.01 7.94
CA SER A 92 1.95 -7.39 9.25
C SER A 92 3.34 -6.93 9.70
N VAL A 93 3.45 -5.66 10.04
CA VAL A 93 4.72 -4.99 10.36
C VAL A 93 4.60 -4.19 11.66
N LEU A 94 5.70 -4.09 12.39
CA LEU A 94 5.84 -3.19 13.52
C LEU A 94 6.38 -1.85 13.01
N LEU A 95 5.59 -0.79 13.19
CA LEU A 95 6.02 0.57 12.87
C LEU A 95 6.73 1.17 14.09
N GLN A 96 7.99 1.56 13.93
CA GLN A 96 8.78 2.17 15.01
C GLN A 96 8.60 3.69 15.01
N PHE A 97 7.76 4.21 15.91
CA PHE A 97 7.75 5.65 16.21
C PHE A 97 8.72 5.96 17.34
N PRO A 98 9.59 6.99 17.22
CA PRO A 98 10.51 7.38 18.28
C PRO A 98 9.81 7.75 19.61
N HIS A 99 8.53 8.18 19.57
CA HIS A 99 7.85 8.77 20.73
C HIS A 99 6.43 8.23 21.02
N HIS A 100 5.90 7.30 20.24
CA HIS A 100 4.50 6.83 20.36
C HIS A 100 4.33 5.33 20.58
N GLY A 101 5.44 4.63 20.86
CA GLY A 101 5.50 3.18 21.02
C GLY A 101 5.41 2.44 19.68
N THR A 102 5.90 1.21 19.66
CA THR A 102 5.79 0.32 18.50
C THR A 102 4.37 -0.19 18.38
N LYS A 103 3.75 -0.03 17.20
CA LYS A 103 2.42 -0.57 16.94
C LYS A 103 2.44 -1.46 15.72
N GLN A 104 1.75 -2.61 15.81
CA GLN A 104 1.54 -3.51 14.69
C GLN A 104 0.58 -2.88 13.69
N ARG A 105 0.95 -2.93 12.41
CA ARG A 105 0.29 -2.34 11.25
C ARG A 105 0.25 -3.33 10.10
N LEU A 106 -0.57 -3.00 9.12
CA LEU A 106 -0.62 -3.71 7.86
C LEU A 106 -0.04 -2.85 6.73
N VAL A 107 0.70 -3.48 5.83
CA VAL A 107 1.14 -2.88 4.57
C VAL A 107 -0.04 -2.87 3.59
N LEU A 108 -0.58 -1.69 3.31
CA LEU A 108 -1.68 -1.47 2.39
C LEU A 108 -1.23 -0.95 1.03
N GLY A 109 0.02 -0.52 0.92
CA GLY A 109 0.58 -0.05 -0.34
C GLY A 109 2.09 -0.15 -0.38
N ILE A 110 2.63 -0.24 -1.59
CA ILE A 110 4.06 -0.27 -1.88
C ILE A 110 4.31 0.68 -3.04
N GLU A 111 5.30 1.54 -2.91
CA GLU A 111 5.69 2.50 -3.93
C GLU A 111 7.21 2.57 -4.07
N LEU A 112 7.68 2.67 -5.32
CA LEU A 112 9.06 2.93 -5.64
C LEU A 112 9.23 4.42 -5.95
N ILE A 113 9.94 5.13 -5.08
CA ILE A 113 10.26 6.55 -5.24
C ILE A 113 11.78 6.69 -5.21
N GLU A 114 12.38 7.28 -6.24
CA GLU A 114 13.83 7.50 -6.34
C GLU A 114 14.67 6.24 -6.01
N LYS A 115 14.26 5.08 -6.55
CA LYS A 115 14.90 3.76 -6.34
C LYS A 115 14.80 3.21 -4.90
N SER A 116 13.99 3.84 -4.05
CA SER A 116 13.75 3.43 -2.67
C SER A 116 12.31 2.98 -2.49
N TRP A 117 12.09 1.91 -1.72
CA TRP A 117 10.76 1.41 -1.41
C TRP A 117 10.15 2.16 -0.23
N PHE A 118 8.91 2.59 -0.45
CA PHE A 118 8.04 3.20 0.54
C PHE A 118 6.80 2.33 0.71
N TYR A 119 6.25 2.34 1.92
CA TYR A 119 5.14 1.50 2.30
C TYR A 119 4.01 2.35 2.87
N LEU A 120 2.80 2.17 2.33
CA LEU A 120 1.61 2.79 2.89
C LEU A 120 1.10 1.89 4.01
N VAL A 121 1.08 2.42 5.24
CA VAL A 121 0.61 1.69 6.43
C VAL A 121 -0.56 2.41 7.10
N GLU A 122 -1.49 1.63 7.64
CA GLU A 122 -2.62 2.16 8.42
C GLU A 122 -2.11 2.81 9.73
N LEU A 123 -2.64 3.97 10.12
CA LEU A 123 -2.23 4.66 11.35
C LEU A 123 -3.31 4.68 12.42
N ALA A 124 -4.56 4.82 12.00
CA ALA A 124 -5.72 4.93 12.88
C ALA A 124 -6.47 3.60 12.96
N LEU A 125 -7.08 3.32 14.12
CA LEU A 125 -8.09 2.28 14.22
C LEU A 125 -9.31 2.71 13.38
N PRO A 126 -10.01 1.80 12.70
CA PRO A 126 -11.30 2.13 12.11
C PRO A 126 -12.25 2.57 13.23
N ALA A 127 -12.55 3.87 13.30
CA ALA A 127 -13.53 4.40 14.23
C ALA A 127 -14.94 4.05 13.73
N PHE A 128 -15.81 3.58 14.64
CA PHE A 128 -17.21 3.25 14.33
C PHE A 128 -18.03 4.45 13.84
N GLU A 129 -17.60 5.67 14.19
CA GLU A 129 -18.21 6.91 13.72
C GLU A 129 -17.18 7.71 12.93
N GLN A 130 -17.49 8.01 11.68
CA GLN A 130 -16.69 8.92 10.86
C GLN A 130 -16.80 10.33 11.47
N PRO A 131 -15.71 10.96 11.94
CA PRO A 131 -15.72 12.40 12.08
C PRO A 131 -15.81 13.00 10.66
N LEU A 132 -16.60 14.05 10.50
CA LEU A 132 -16.74 14.87 9.27
C LEU A 132 -15.42 15.46 8.74
N ILE A 133 -14.30 15.18 9.39
CA ILE A 133 -12.96 15.69 9.07
C ILE A 133 -12.10 14.46 8.75
N THR A 134 -11.76 14.30 7.48
CA THR A 134 -10.92 13.22 6.95
C THR A 134 -9.50 13.34 7.49
N THR A 135 -9.24 12.88 8.72
CA THR A 135 -7.87 12.65 9.19
C THR A 135 -7.22 11.60 8.30
N ASN A 136 -6.03 11.90 7.78
CA ASN A 136 -5.25 10.98 6.97
C ASN A 136 -5.01 9.68 7.77
N ARG A 137 -5.72 8.61 7.41
CA ARG A 137 -5.68 7.32 8.13
C ARG A 137 -4.45 6.51 7.79
N PHE A 138 -3.66 6.94 6.82
CA PHE A 138 -2.50 6.22 6.32
C PHE A 138 -1.25 7.10 6.40
N SER A 139 -0.10 6.45 6.45
CA SER A 139 1.16 7.15 6.22
C SER A 139 2.05 6.36 5.31
N LEU A 140 2.74 7.10 4.46
CA LEU A 140 3.82 6.58 3.64
C LEU A 140 5.10 6.62 4.49
N VAL A 141 5.67 5.45 4.75
CA VAL A 141 6.85 5.29 5.61
C VAL A 141 7.98 4.61 4.84
N ARG A 142 9.22 4.81 5.30
CA ARG A 142 10.39 4.18 4.68
C ARG A 142 10.54 2.76 5.19
N GLU A 143 11.20 1.91 4.38
CA GLU A 143 11.52 0.53 4.75
C GLU A 143 12.18 0.40 6.12
N GLN A 144 13.13 1.30 6.43
CA GLN A 144 13.90 1.30 7.68
C GLN A 144 13.06 1.58 8.94
N ASP A 145 11.86 2.14 8.78
CA ASP A 145 10.96 2.46 9.90
C ASP A 145 10.05 1.26 10.25
N LEU A 146 10.14 0.17 9.47
CA LEU A 146 9.33 -1.04 9.60
C LEU A 146 10.16 -2.25 10.04
N VAL A 147 9.55 -3.07 10.90
CA VAL A 147 10.13 -4.34 11.36
C VAL A 147 9.15 -5.47 11.12
N ARG A 148 9.64 -6.64 10.67
CA ARG A 148 8.81 -7.84 10.51
C ARG A 148 8.24 -8.29 11.85
N VAL A 149 6.96 -8.66 11.85
CA VAL A 149 6.38 -9.41 12.97
C VAL A 149 6.83 -10.87 12.82
N ASN A 150 7.59 -11.38 13.78
CA ASN A 150 7.86 -12.82 13.87
C ASN A 150 6.65 -13.48 14.53
N VAL A 151 5.97 -14.35 13.79
CA VAL A 151 4.84 -15.17 14.29
C VAL A 151 5.37 -16.54 14.70
#